data_AF-A0A8T5AI18-F1
#
_entry.id   AF-A0A8T5AI18-F1
#
_cell.length_a   1.000
_cell.length_b   1.000
_cell.length_c   1.000
_cell.angle_alpha   90.00
_cell.angle_beta   90.00
_cell.angle_gamma   90.00
#
_symmetry.space_group_name_H-M   'P 1'
#
loop_
_entity.id
_entity.type
_entity.pdbx_description
1 polymer ?
#
loop_
_entity_poly.entity_id
_entity_poly.type
_entity_poly.pdbx_seq_one_letter_code
_entity_poly.pdbx_strand_id
1 'polypeptide(L)'
;MNPRSIILSSILLSVIIAVSIITVLSINSTPLYAQIDIDYITPMMAALDIDELKRYIDDLVGFGSRFTGYPGCYAAADYIEAKFREFGLQDVARHSFKVTIPLDEGAYIETSIGEKLRVYPLYPNRVCPPQTPPGGLKGKLVYV
;
A
#
# COMPACT_ATOMS: atom_id res chain seq x y z
N MET A 1 7.33 65.77 45.91
CA MET A 1 6.51 64.89 45.03
C MET A 1 5.05 65.08 45.45
N ASN A 2 4.15 65.46 44.54
CA ASN A 2 2.79 65.87 44.89
C ASN A 2 1.95 64.61 45.23
N PRO A 3 1.23 64.54 46.36
CA PRO A 3 0.40 63.39 46.70
C PRO A 3 -0.61 63.03 45.60
N ARG A 4 -1.08 64.03 44.83
CA ARG A 4 -1.96 63.80 43.66
C ARG A 4 -1.25 63.09 42.51
N SER A 5 0.03 63.37 42.25
CA SER A 5 0.78 62.68 41.19
C SER A 5 1.08 61.23 41.57
N ILE A 6 1.31 60.95 42.87
CA ILE A 6 1.54 59.59 43.37
C ILE A 6 0.28 58.73 43.23
N ILE A 7 -0.89 59.28 43.57
CA ILE A 7 -2.18 58.58 43.43
C ILE A 7 -2.52 58.32 41.95
N LEU A 8 -2.24 59.27 41.07
CA LEU A 8 -2.51 59.09 39.64
C LEU A 8 -1.60 58.02 39.02
N SER A 9 -0.31 57.99 39.42
CA SER A 9 0.64 56.97 38.98
C SER A 9 0.31 55.58 39.53
N SER A 10 -0.19 55.46 40.77
CA SER A 10 -0.58 54.16 41.34
C SER A 10 -1.83 53.58 40.69
N ILE A 11 -2.81 54.43 40.33
CA ILE A 11 -4.00 54.02 39.56
C ILE A 11 -3.61 53.59 38.14
N LEU A 12 -2.72 54.33 37.48
CA LEU A 12 -2.27 53.98 36.14
C LEU A 12 -1.53 52.62 36.14
N LEU A 13 -0.67 52.40 37.15
CA LEU A 13 0.05 51.14 37.29
C LEU A 13 -0.89 49.96 37.57
N SER A 14 -1.91 50.14 38.41
CA SER A 14 -2.88 49.08 38.70
C SER A 14 -3.74 48.72 37.49
N VAL A 15 -4.10 49.71 36.66
CA VAL A 15 -4.81 49.47 35.39
C VAL A 15 -3.92 48.71 34.40
N ILE A 16 -2.64 49.08 34.26
CA ILE A 16 -1.70 48.38 33.38
C ILE A 16 -1.52 46.92 33.82
N ILE A 17 -1.40 46.67 35.13
CA ILE A 17 -1.29 45.32 35.68
C ILE A 17 -2.58 44.53 35.41
N ALA A 18 -3.76 45.13 35.65
CA ALA A 18 -5.03 44.46 35.42
C ALA A 18 -5.24 44.09 33.93
N VAL A 19 -4.92 45.00 33.02
CA VAL A 19 -4.97 44.75 31.57
C VAL A 19 -3.97 43.66 31.18
N SER A 20 -2.75 43.69 31.71
CA SER A 20 -1.73 42.69 31.42
C SER A 20 -2.17 41.29 31.88
N ILE A 21 -2.77 41.18 33.08
CA ILE A 21 -3.30 39.93 33.61
C ILE A 21 -4.46 39.41 32.75
N ILE A 22 -5.38 40.27 32.32
CA ILE A 22 -6.48 39.90 31.44
C ILE A 22 -5.95 39.39 30.08
N THR A 23 -4.93 40.04 29.51
CA THR A 23 -4.33 39.59 28.26
C THR A 23 -3.67 38.23 28.40
N VAL A 24 -2.94 37.97 29.50
CA VAL A 24 -2.28 36.67 29.75
C VAL A 24 -3.30 35.56 29.99
N LEU A 25 -4.38 35.83 30.73
CA LEU A 25 -5.46 34.88 30.98
C LEU A 25 -6.33 34.60 29.73
N SER A 26 -6.31 35.50 28.74
CA SER A 26 -7.00 35.32 27.45
C SER A 26 -6.19 34.52 26.43
N ILE A 27 -4.91 34.23 26.72
CA ILE A 27 -4.09 33.32 25.92
C ILE A 27 -4.52 31.89 26.27
N ASN A 28 -5.68 31.49 25.73
CA ASN A 28 -6.02 30.09 25.59
C ASN A 28 -5.10 29.51 24.52
N SER A 29 -3.94 29.00 24.94
CA SER A 29 -3.13 28.14 24.09
C SER A 29 -3.81 26.77 24.05
N THR A 30 -4.96 26.66 23.38
CA THR A 30 -5.36 25.34 22.91
C THR A 30 -4.27 24.91 21.93
N PRO A 31 -3.53 23.83 22.21
CA PRO A 31 -2.59 23.34 21.23
C PRO A 31 -3.40 23.07 19.96
N LEU A 32 -3.02 23.72 18.86
CA LEU A 32 -3.56 23.44 17.54
C LEU A 32 -3.03 22.08 17.09
N TYR A 33 -3.38 21.02 17.80
CA TYR A 33 -3.54 19.74 17.14
C TYR A 33 -4.68 20.00 16.16
N ALA A 34 -4.38 19.99 14.87
CA ALA A 34 -5.41 19.91 13.87
C ALA A 34 -6.34 18.76 14.30
N GLN A 35 -7.55 19.08 14.76
CA GLN A 35 -8.61 18.09 14.78
C GLN A 35 -8.87 17.82 13.30
N ILE A 36 -8.14 16.86 12.75
CA ILE A 36 -8.50 16.32 11.46
C ILE A 36 -9.84 15.65 11.73
N ASP A 37 -10.91 16.23 11.20
CA ASP A 37 -12.20 15.58 11.12
C ASP A 37 -12.05 14.43 10.12
N ILE A 38 -11.54 13.30 10.61
CA ILE A 38 -11.26 12.13 9.79
C ILE A 38 -12.56 11.34 9.64
N ASP A 39 -13.54 11.93 8.96
CA ASP A 39 -14.63 11.17 8.37
C ASP A 39 -14.40 11.00 6.86
N TYR A 40 -13.20 10.58 6.46
CA TYR A 40 -12.99 10.10 5.08
C TYR A 40 -13.50 8.66 4.90
N ILE A 41 -13.70 7.92 5.99
CA ILE A 41 -14.09 6.51 5.94
C ILE A 41 -15.53 6.40 5.41
N THR A 42 -16.46 7.21 5.91
CA THR A 42 -17.86 7.17 5.45
C THR A 42 -18.01 7.45 3.95
N PRO A 43 -17.47 8.53 3.37
CA PRO A 43 -17.54 8.77 1.93
C PRO A 43 -16.75 7.73 1.11
N MET A 44 -15.62 7.22 1.62
CA MET A 44 -14.88 6.13 0.95
C MET A 44 -15.70 4.84 0.91
N MET A 45 -16.36 4.47 2.00
CA MET A 45 -17.24 3.31 2.06
C MET A 45 -18.47 3.48 1.17
N ALA A 46 -19.02 4.69 1.10
CA ALA A 46 -20.14 5.00 0.20
C ALA A 46 -19.75 4.95 -1.28
N ALA A 47 -18.49 5.26 -1.61
CA ALA A 47 -17.96 5.20 -2.97
C ALA A 47 -17.55 3.78 -3.42
N LEU A 48 -17.52 2.80 -2.51
CA LEU A 48 -17.09 1.45 -2.83
C LEU A 48 -18.20 0.68 -3.56
N ASP A 49 -18.00 0.44 -4.85
CA ASP A 49 -18.80 -0.49 -5.65
C ASP A 49 -18.17 -1.90 -5.61
N ILE A 50 -18.89 -2.85 -4.99
CA ILE A 50 -18.43 -4.24 -4.85
C ILE A 50 -18.41 -4.98 -6.18
N ASP A 51 -19.32 -4.67 -7.11
CA ASP A 51 -19.35 -5.34 -8.40
C ASP A 51 -18.25 -4.79 -9.32
N GLU A 52 -17.88 -3.53 -9.17
CA GLU A 52 -16.67 -2.99 -9.77
C GLU A 52 -15.40 -3.65 -9.23
N LEU A 53 -15.29 -3.79 -7.90
CA LEU A 53 -14.16 -4.46 -7.27
C LEU A 53 -13.98 -5.90 -7.79
N LYS A 54 -15.08 -6.65 -7.95
CA LYS A 54 -15.04 -8.01 -8.52
C LYS A 54 -14.48 -8.00 -9.94
N ARG A 55 -14.89 -7.05 -10.79
CA ARG A 55 -14.33 -6.94 -12.15
C ARG A 55 -12.82 -6.71 -12.13
N TYR A 56 -12.32 -5.86 -11.23
CA TYR A 56 -10.88 -5.66 -11.07
C TYR A 56 -10.14 -6.93 -10.64
N ILE A 57 -10.74 -7.74 -9.77
CA ILE A 57 -10.19 -9.02 -9.37
C ILE A 57 -10.18 -9.99 -10.57
N ASP A 58 -11.28 -10.08 -11.31
CA ASP A 58 -11.42 -10.97 -12.47
C ASP A 58 -10.40 -10.61 -13.56
N ASP A 59 -10.22 -9.33 -13.86
CA ASP A 59 -9.19 -8.84 -14.79
C ASP A 59 -7.79 -9.29 -14.35
N LEU A 60 -7.44 -9.05 -13.08
CA LEU A 60 -6.13 -9.40 -12.52
C LEU A 60 -5.87 -10.91 -12.45
N VAL A 61 -6.91 -11.71 -12.19
CA VAL A 61 -6.85 -13.18 -12.20
C VAL A 61 -6.72 -13.69 -13.63
N GLY A 62 -7.38 -13.04 -14.60
CA GLY A 62 -7.33 -13.36 -16.02
C GLY A 62 -5.93 -13.30 -16.63
N PHE A 63 -5.01 -12.54 -16.04
CA PHE A 63 -3.60 -12.48 -16.47
C PHE A 63 -2.77 -13.72 -16.11
N GLY A 64 -3.34 -14.68 -15.36
CA GLY A 64 -2.65 -15.89 -14.91
C GLY A 64 -1.68 -15.60 -13.76
N SER A 65 -0.54 -16.31 -13.73
CA SER A 65 0.46 -16.10 -12.68
C SER A 65 1.06 -14.69 -12.77
N ARG A 66 0.87 -13.90 -11.72
CA ARG A 66 1.47 -12.58 -11.54
C ARG A 66 2.77 -12.63 -10.74
N PHE A 67 3.41 -13.81 -10.68
CA PHE A 67 4.72 -13.97 -10.06
C PHE A 67 5.74 -13.05 -10.76
N THR A 68 6.63 -12.42 -9.98
CA THR A 68 7.59 -11.45 -10.50
C THR A 68 8.35 -11.99 -11.70
N GLY A 69 8.38 -11.22 -12.80
CA GLY A 69 9.08 -11.59 -14.04
C GLY A 69 8.30 -12.52 -14.98
N TYR A 70 7.11 -13.00 -14.59
CA TYR A 70 6.25 -13.79 -15.47
C TYR A 70 5.41 -12.88 -16.37
N PRO A 71 4.90 -13.35 -17.52
CA PRO A 71 4.08 -12.53 -18.43
C PRO A 71 2.90 -11.83 -17.74
N GLY A 72 2.21 -12.53 -16.82
CA GLY A 72 1.09 -11.96 -16.07
C GLY A 72 1.47 -10.82 -15.14
N CYS A 73 2.72 -10.77 -14.63
CA CYS A 73 3.22 -9.67 -13.82
C CYS A 73 3.31 -8.37 -14.64
N TYR A 74 3.81 -8.46 -15.88
CA TYR A 74 3.89 -7.30 -16.78
C TYR A 74 2.50 -6.84 -17.23
N ALA A 75 1.62 -7.78 -17.60
CA ALA A 75 0.23 -7.46 -17.95
C ALA A 75 -0.51 -6.77 -16.79
N ALA A 76 -0.33 -7.24 -15.56
CA ALA A 76 -0.90 -6.59 -14.38
C ALA A 76 -0.34 -5.18 -14.15
N ALA A 77 0.96 -4.95 -14.39
CA ALA A 77 1.56 -3.62 -14.29
C ALA A 77 1.00 -2.67 -15.35
N ASP A 78 0.84 -3.13 -16.59
CA ASP A 78 0.22 -2.39 -17.68
C ASP A 78 -1.23 -2.01 -17.34
N TYR A 79 -2.00 -2.96 -16.81
CA TYR A 79 -3.38 -2.76 -16.39
C TYR A 79 -3.50 -1.72 -15.27
N ILE A 80 -2.69 -1.83 -14.21
CA ILE A 80 -2.72 -0.90 -13.07
C ILE A 80 -2.36 0.52 -13.52
N GLU A 81 -1.33 0.66 -14.36
CA GLU A 81 -0.97 1.97 -14.91
C GLU A 81 -2.12 2.57 -15.72
N ALA A 82 -2.77 1.78 -16.58
CA ALA A 82 -3.91 2.23 -17.37
C ALA A 82 -5.07 2.69 -16.47
N LYS A 83 -5.40 1.93 -15.41
CA LYS A 83 -6.44 2.28 -14.44
C LYS A 83 -6.12 3.56 -13.67
N PHE A 84 -4.87 3.74 -13.23
CA PHE A 84 -4.46 4.97 -12.56
C PHE A 84 -4.63 6.19 -13.46
N ARG A 85 -4.25 6.08 -14.75
CA ARG A 85 -4.47 7.16 -15.73
C ARG A 85 -5.95 7.40 -15.99
N GLU A 86 -6.76 6.35 -16.10
CA GLU A 86 -8.22 6.42 -16.27
C GLU A 86 -8.89 7.17 -15.11
N PHE A 87 -8.44 6.93 -13.87
CA PHE A 87 -8.93 7.62 -12.68
C PHE A 87 -8.44 9.07 -12.55
N GLY A 88 -7.62 9.55 -13.49
CA GLY A 88 -7.13 10.92 -13.50
C GLY A 88 -5.95 11.19 -12.55
N LEU A 89 -5.27 10.16 -12.07
CA LEU A 89 -4.04 10.36 -11.30
C LEU A 89 -2.98 11.00 -12.19
N GLN A 90 -2.30 12.01 -11.64
CA GLN A 90 -1.17 12.66 -12.28
C GLN A 90 0.14 11.95 -11.89
N ASP A 91 1.21 12.19 -12.65
CA ASP A 91 2.57 11.70 -12.33
C ASP A 91 2.72 10.17 -12.19
N VAL A 92 1.95 9.40 -12.96
CA VAL A 92 2.08 7.92 -12.99
C VAL A 92 3.37 7.52 -13.70
N ALA A 93 4.25 6.80 -12.98
CA ALA A 93 5.54 6.32 -13.46
C ALA A 93 5.83 4.87 -13.04
N ARG A 94 6.73 4.19 -13.77
CA ARG A 94 7.21 2.85 -13.44
C ARG A 94 8.61 2.88 -12.85
N HIS A 95 8.81 2.13 -11.78
CA HIS A 95 10.13 1.88 -11.21
C HIS A 95 10.52 0.42 -11.46
N SER A 96 11.64 0.20 -12.15
CA SER A 96 12.13 -1.13 -12.48
C SER A 96 13.27 -1.53 -11.56
N PHE A 97 13.26 -2.79 -11.13
CA PHE A 97 14.29 -3.40 -10.30
C PHE A 97 14.86 -4.62 -11.01
N LYS A 98 16.18 -4.79 -10.96
CA LYS A 98 16.83 -6.02 -11.42
C LYS A 98 16.86 -7.01 -10.25
N VAL A 99 16.13 -8.11 -10.39
CA VAL A 99 16.03 -9.16 -9.39
C VAL A 99 16.24 -10.51 -10.04
N THR A 100 16.86 -11.44 -9.32
CA THR A 100 16.96 -12.84 -9.73
C THR A 100 15.70 -13.57 -9.31
N ILE A 101 15.07 -14.28 -10.24
CA ILE A 101 13.86 -15.07 -9.99
C ILE A 101 14.08 -16.53 -10.37
N PRO A 102 13.42 -17.48 -9.70
CA PRO A 102 13.29 -18.84 -10.22
C PRO A 102 12.22 -18.86 -11.31
N LEU A 103 12.59 -19.27 -12.51
CA LEU A 103 11.67 -19.38 -13.64
C LEU A 103 11.18 -20.83 -13.78
N ASP A 104 9.87 -21.03 -13.69
CA ASP A 104 9.21 -22.30 -14.00
C ASP A 104 8.96 -22.39 -15.52
N GLU A 105 9.79 -23.17 -16.21
CA GLU A 105 9.60 -23.52 -17.62
C GLU A 105 8.59 -24.66 -17.82
N GLY A 106 8.13 -25.24 -16.72
CA GLY A 106 7.11 -26.25 -16.65
C GLY A 106 7.62 -27.66 -16.40
N ALA A 107 6.72 -28.47 -15.84
CA ALA A 107 6.97 -29.86 -15.53
C ALA A 107 5.71 -30.70 -15.78
N TYR A 108 5.91 -31.99 -16.06
CA TYR A 108 4.83 -32.95 -16.20
C TYR A 108 5.27 -34.34 -15.73
N ILE A 109 4.29 -35.16 -15.36
CA ILE A 109 4.45 -36.60 -15.20
C ILE A 109 3.87 -37.26 -16.44
N GLU A 110 4.61 -38.15 -17.06
CA GLU A 110 4.13 -38.96 -18.19
C GLU A 110 3.82 -40.38 -17.72
N THR A 111 2.61 -40.84 -17.98
CA THR A 111 2.18 -42.19 -17.62
C THR A 111 2.63 -43.21 -18.67
N SER A 112 2.55 -44.50 -18.35
CA SER A 112 2.92 -45.58 -19.28
C SER A 112 2.03 -45.66 -20.52
N ILE A 113 0.84 -45.03 -20.49
CA ILE A 113 -0.08 -44.93 -21.63
C ILE A 113 0.13 -43.62 -22.44
N GLY A 114 1.15 -42.82 -22.11
CA GLY A 114 1.49 -41.59 -22.81
C GLY A 114 0.71 -40.35 -22.38
N GLU A 115 -0.10 -40.44 -21.31
CA GLU A 115 -0.81 -39.28 -20.76
C GLU A 115 0.16 -38.36 -20.02
N LYS A 116 0.07 -37.04 -20.25
CA LYS A 116 0.88 -36.04 -19.57
C LYS A 116 0.04 -35.28 -18.54
N LEU A 117 0.36 -35.50 -17.27
CA LEU A 117 -0.22 -34.78 -16.14
C LEU A 117 0.67 -33.58 -15.81
N ARG A 118 0.13 -32.37 -15.95
CA ARG A 118 0.86 -31.15 -15.55
C ARG A 118 1.13 -31.19 -14.04
N VAL A 119 2.37 -30.88 -13.65
CA VAL A 119 2.73 -30.66 -12.25
C VAL A 119 3.33 -29.27 -12.08
N TYR A 120 3.15 -28.70 -10.90
CA TYR A 120 3.67 -27.39 -10.55
C TYR A 120 4.81 -27.56 -9.56
N PRO A 121 6.04 -27.16 -9.92
CA PRO A 121 7.16 -27.25 -9.01
C PRO A 121 6.95 -26.32 -7.80
N LEU A 122 7.44 -26.75 -6.63
CA LEU A 122 7.39 -25.92 -5.43
C LEU A 122 8.33 -24.72 -5.55
N TYR A 123 8.04 -23.65 -4.80
CA TYR A 123 8.97 -22.53 -4.69
C TYR A 123 10.33 -23.04 -4.15
N PRO A 124 11.45 -22.70 -4.79
CA PRO A 124 12.73 -23.24 -4.40
C PRO A 124 13.15 -22.78 -3.01
N ASN A 125 13.82 -23.69 -2.29
CA ASN A 125 14.52 -23.31 -1.09
C ASN A 125 15.84 -22.62 -1.49
N ARG A 126 15.87 -21.29 -1.34
CA ARG A 126 16.99 -20.43 -1.77
C ARG A 126 17.22 -20.51 -3.29
N VAL A 127 18.39 -21.01 -3.71
CA VAL A 127 18.84 -21.07 -5.11
C VAL A 127 18.84 -22.49 -5.67
N CYS A 128 18.03 -23.39 -5.09
CA CYS A 128 17.91 -24.78 -5.53
C CYS A 128 16.53 -25.03 -6.16
N PRO A 129 16.37 -24.78 -7.48
CA PRO A 129 15.16 -25.14 -8.22
C PRO A 129 14.85 -26.63 -8.09
N PRO A 130 13.56 -27.02 -7.92
CA PRO A 130 13.14 -28.40 -8.06
C PRO A 130 13.23 -28.83 -9.53
N GLN A 131 14.43 -29.25 -9.96
CA GLN A 131 14.72 -29.63 -11.33
C GLN A 131 15.15 -31.10 -11.41
N THR A 132 14.63 -31.83 -12.39
CA THR A 132 15.08 -33.19 -12.71
C THR A 132 16.35 -33.16 -13.56
N PRO A 133 17.17 -34.23 -13.56
CA PRO A 133 18.31 -34.34 -14.47
C PRO A 133 17.86 -34.24 -15.94
N PRO A 134 18.78 -33.91 -16.87
CA PRO A 134 18.49 -34.00 -18.31
C PRO A 134 17.91 -35.38 -18.66
N GLY A 135 16.75 -35.39 -19.34
CA GLY A 135 16.01 -36.62 -19.67
C GLY A 135 14.97 -37.05 -18.64
N GLY A 136 14.84 -36.35 -17.51
CA GLY A 136 13.82 -36.59 -16.50
C GLY A 136 14.11 -37.78 -15.59
N LEU A 137 13.10 -38.19 -14.82
CA LEU A 137 13.14 -39.37 -13.94
C LEU A 137 12.08 -40.37 -14.40
N LYS A 138 12.39 -41.67 -14.34
CA LYS A 138 11.47 -42.77 -14.70
C LYS A 138 11.46 -43.81 -13.60
N GLY A 139 10.28 -44.30 -13.23
CA GLY A 139 10.14 -45.30 -12.18
C GLY A 139 8.70 -45.75 -11.97
N LYS A 140 8.53 -46.73 -11.09
CA LYS A 140 7.20 -47.17 -10.64
C LYS A 140 6.69 -46.21 -9.58
N LEU A 141 5.45 -45.77 -9.69
CA LEU A 141 4.81 -44.96 -8.66
C LEU A 141 4.49 -45.83 -7.45
N VAL A 142 4.85 -45.36 -6.25
CA VAL A 142 4.55 -46.00 -4.97
C VAL A 142 3.82 -44.98 -4.10
N TYR A 143 2.67 -45.35 -3.55
CA TYR A 143 1.96 -44.54 -2.56
C TYR A 143 2.56 -44.81 -1.18
N VAL A 144 2.90 -43.74 -0.45
CA VAL A 144 3.57 -43.78 0.86
C VAL A 144 2.70 -43.11 1.91
#